data_AF-A0A1B0B433-F1
#
_entry.id   AF-A0A1B0B433-F1
#
_cell.length_a   1.000
_cell.length_b   1.000
_cell.length_c   1.000
_cell.angle_alpha   90.00
_cell.angle_beta   90.00
_cell.angle_gamma   90.00
#
_symmetry.space_group_name_H-M   'P 1'
#
loop_
_entity.id
_entity.type
_entity.pdbx_description
1 polymer ?
#
loop_
_entity_poly.entity_id
_entity_poly.type
_entity_poly.pdbx_seq_one_letter_code
_entity_poly.pdbx_strand_id
1 'polypeptide(L)' 'MTGNTAVLKCQVPSYMSEFVMVTAWVQDTGMHLYPNTDIGGKYTVLANGELYINNAGTNDAYKSYTCRTVNRLTGKSLK' A
#
# COMPACT_ATOMS: atom_id res chain seq x y z
N MET A 1 9.96 -14.31 13.95
CA MET A 1 9.84 -12.89 14.32
C MET A 1 8.42 -12.49 13.97
N THR A 2 7.54 -12.49 14.96
CA THR A 2 6.09 -12.28 14.78
C THR A 2 5.69 -11.26 15.85
N GLY A 3 4.91 -10.25 15.47
CA GLY A 3 4.44 -9.22 16.41
C GLY A 3 4.72 -7.78 16.01
N ASN A 4 5.66 -7.53 15.10
CA ASN A 4 5.95 -6.17 14.64
C ASN A 4 4.95 -5.72 13.56
N THR A 5 4.65 -4.44 13.52
CA THR A 5 3.91 -3.84 12.41
C THR A 5 4.88 -3.54 11.26
N ALA A 6 4.61 -4.11 10.09
CA ALA A 6 5.36 -3.76 8.88
C ALA A 6 4.69 -2.57 8.18
N VAL A 7 5.50 -1.67 7.65
CA VAL A 7 5.03 -0.51 6.89
C VAL A 7 5.61 -0.60 5.48
N LEU A 8 4.74 -0.66 4.49
CA LEU A 8 5.07 -0.67 3.08
C LEU A 8 4.85 0.72 2.49
N LYS A 9 5.88 1.21 1.80
CA LYS A 9 5.86 2.50 1.10
C LYS A 9 5.95 2.27 -0.40
N CYS A 10 5.11 2.98 -1.15
CA CYS A 10 5.19 2.97 -2.60
C CYS A 10 6.45 3.71 -3.04
N GLN A 11 7.28 3.07 -3.87
CA GLN A 11 8.50 3.68 -4.39
C GLN A 11 8.16 4.66 -5.51
N VAL A 12 7.87 5.90 -5.15
CA VAL A 12 7.63 6.99 -6.08
C VAL A 12 8.85 7.92 -6.06
N PRO A 13 9.39 8.30 -7.24
CA PRO A 13 10.46 9.29 -7.30
C PRO A 13 10.08 10.59 -6.59
N SER A 14 11.04 11.18 -5.86
CA SER A 14 10.81 12.36 -5.01
C SER A 14 10.17 13.54 -5.77
N TYR A 15 10.59 13.81 -7.00
CA TYR A 15 10.05 14.88 -7.85
C TYR A 15 8.58 14.66 -8.28
N MET A 16 8.05 13.45 -8.15
CA MET A 16 6.64 13.14 -8.41
C MET A 16 5.83 12.95 -7.13
N SER A 17 6.46 12.88 -5.96
CA SER A 17 5.80 12.54 -4.69
C SER A 17 4.62 13.46 -4.36
N GLU A 18 4.70 14.75 -4.67
CA GLU A 18 3.60 15.68 -4.46
C GLU A 18 2.45 15.46 -5.44
N PHE A 19 2.72 15.00 -6.67
CA PHE A 19 1.73 14.84 -7.73
C PHE A 19 1.13 13.44 -7.77
N VAL A 20 1.56 12.54 -6.91
CA VAL A 20 1.19 11.13 -6.96
C VAL A 20 0.42 10.73 -5.71
N MET A 21 -0.72 10.07 -5.93
CA MET A 21 -1.55 9.54 -4.87
C MET A 21 -1.67 8.02 -5.02
N VAL A 22 -1.49 7.28 -3.92
CA VAL A 22 -1.79 5.85 -3.86
C VAL A 22 -3.29 5.67 -3.78
N THR A 23 -3.85 4.92 -4.72
CA THR A 23 -5.30 4.64 -4.81
C THR A 23 -5.66 3.29 -4.23
N ALA A 24 -4.73 2.33 -4.27
CA ALA A 24 -4.89 1.01 -3.66
C ALA A 24 -3.53 0.30 -3.54
N TRP A 25 -3.45 -0.66 -2.63
CA TRP A 25 -2.45 -1.73 -2.65
C TRP A 25 -3.09 -3.00 -3.15
N VAL A 26 -2.36 -3.76 -3.97
CA VAL A 26 -2.81 -5.01 -4.56
C VAL A 26 -1.90 -6.12 -4.08
N GLN A 27 -2.47 -7.13 -3.44
CA GLN A 27 -1.75 -8.35 -3.12
C GLN A 27 -1.66 -9.26 -4.35
N ASP A 28 -0.62 -10.09 -4.40
CA ASP A 28 -0.48 -11.20 -5.34
C ASP A 28 -1.73 -12.10 -5.50
N THR A 29 -2.46 -12.31 -4.41
CA THR A 29 -3.74 -13.05 -4.39
C THR A 29 -4.90 -12.35 -5.09
N GLY A 30 -4.71 -11.12 -5.57
CA GLY A 30 -5.76 -10.29 -6.17
C GLY A 30 -6.58 -9.47 -5.16
N MET A 31 -6.22 -9.50 -3.87
CA MET A 31 -6.89 -8.68 -2.87
C MET A 31 -6.52 -7.20 -3.04
N HIS A 32 -7.54 -6.33 -3.06
CA HIS A 32 -7.39 -4.89 -3.15
C HIS A 32 -7.59 -4.22 -1.79
N LEU A 33 -6.58 -3.47 -1.34
CA LEU A 33 -6.56 -2.73 -0.09
C LEU A 33 -6.67 -1.24 -0.40
N TYR A 34 -7.77 -0.61 -0.02
CA TYR A 34 -8.05 0.79 -0.33
C TYR A 34 -7.73 1.70 0.87
N PRO A 35 -7.36 2.97 0.64
CA PRO A 35 -7.23 3.96 1.72
C PRO A 35 -8.47 3.98 2.62
N ASN A 36 -8.25 4.10 3.93
CA ASN A 36 -9.31 4.09 4.95
C ASN A 36 -10.07 2.76 5.05
N THR A 37 -9.53 1.66 4.52
CA THR A 37 -10.03 0.32 4.82
C THR A 37 -9.18 -0.32 5.91
N ASP A 38 -9.88 -0.86 6.90
CA ASP A 38 -9.33 -1.79 7.88
C ASP A 38 -9.88 -3.17 7.57
N ILE A 39 -9.00 -4.09 7.18
CA ILE A 39 -9.38 -5.48 6.91
C ILE A 39 -8.98 -6.33 8.09
N GLY A 40 -9.93 -6.52 9.00
CA GLY A 40 -9.82 -7.43 10.14
C GLY A 40 -8.68 -7.07 11.10
N GLY A 41 -8.32 -5.78 11.20
CA GLY A 41 -7.22 -5.27 11.99
C GLY A 41 -5.84 -5.67 11.47
N LYS A 42 -5.75 -6.43 10.38
CA LYS A 42 -4.49 -6.94 9.82
C LYS A 42 -3.86 -5.95 8.86
N TYR A 43 -4.67 -5.39 7.97
CA TYR A 43 -4.24 -4.47 6.92
C TYR A 43 -4.93 -3.12 7.10
N THR A 44 -4.14 -2.04 7.14
CA THR A 44 -4.65 -0.68 7.22
C THR A 44 -3.92 0.18 6.19
N VAL A 45 -4.65 0.86 5.32
CA VAL A 45 -4.05 1.82 4.36
C VAL A 45 -4.34 3.23 4.85
N LEU A 46 -3.28 3.97 5.19
CA LEU A 46 -3.40 5.35 5.64
C LEU A 46 -3.64 6.31 4.48
N ALA A 47 -4.16 7.51 4.79
CA ALA A 47 -4.44 8.56 3.80
C ALA A 47 -3.18 9.05 3.06
N ASN A 48 -1.99 8.84 3.64
CA ASN A 48 -0.70 9.13 2.99
C ASN A 48 -0.29 8.05 1.95
N GLY A 49 -1.07 6.98 1.82
CA GLY A 49 -0.83 5.88 0.87
C GLY A 49 0.06 4.76 1.40
N GLU A 50 0.50 4.81 2.65
CA GLU A 50 1.27 3.75 3.28
C GLU A 50 0.37 2.58 3.69
N LEU A 51 0.85 1.35 3.50
CA LEU A 51 0.17 0.13 3.93
C LEU A 51 0.81 -0.38 5.22
N TYR A 52 0.00 -0.52 6.25
CA TYR A 52 0.35 -1.08 7.54
C TYR A 52 -0.13 -2.52 7.61
N ILE A 53 0.78 -3.43 7.96
CA ILE A 53 0.49 -4.84 8.21
C ILE A 53 0.75 -5.10 9.69
N ASN A 54 -0.32 -5.18 10.47
CA ASN A 54 -0.24 -5.42 11.90
C ASN A 54 0.16 -6.88 12.18
N ASN A 55 0.93 -7.10 13.23
CA ASN A 55 1.41 -8.43 13.62
C ASN A 55 1.98 -9.22 12.42
N ALA A 56 2.90 -8.61 11.68
CA ALA A 56 3.49 -9.19 10.49
C ALA A 56 4.20 -10.52 10.83
N GLY A 57 3.95 -11.53 10.00
CA GLY A 57 4.54 -12.86 10.15
C GLY A 57 5.12 -13.39 8.85
N THR A 58 5.57 -14.64 8.87
CA THR A 58 6.16 -15.32 7.70
C THR A 58 5.21 -15.36 6.50
N ASN A 59 3.91 -15.57 6.74
CA ASN A 59 2.90 -15.56 5.69
C ASN A 59 2.81 -14.23 4.94
N ASP A 60 2.98 -13.10 5.65
CA ASP A 60 2.96 -11.78 5.00
C ASP A 60 4.25 -11.51 4.24
N ALA A 61 5.38 -12.08 4.68
CA ALA A 61 6.68 -11.94 4.03
C ALA A 61 6.74 -12.70 2.68
N TYR A 62 5.97 -13.77 2.51
CA TYR A 62 5.86 -14.49 1.24
C TYR A 62 4.89 -13.84 0.25
N LYS A 63 4.10 -12.84 0.68
CA LYS A 63 3.16 -12.13 -0.18
C LYS A 63 3.83 -10.96 -0.89
N SER A 64 3.49 -10.77 -2.17
CA SER A 64 3.88 -9.57 -2.91
C SER A 64 2.80 -8.50 -2.84
N TYR A 65 3.22 -7.24 -2.70
CA TYR A 65 2.34 -6.07 -2.60
C TYR A 65 2.71 -5.04 -3.66
N THR A 66 1.76 -4.65 -4.49
CA THR A 66 1.94 -3.65 -5.55
C THR A 66 1.05 -2.45 -5.29
N CYS A 67 1.63 -1.25 -5.21
CA CYS A 67 0.86 -0.02 -5.09
C CYS A 67 0.35 0.43 -6.45
N ARG A 68 -0.94 0.80 -6.52
CA ARG A 68 -1.54 1.50 -7.65
C ARG A 68 -1.54 2.98 -7.36
N THR A 69 -0.92 3.75 -8.24
CA THR A 69 -0.80 5.20 -8.09
C THR A 69 -1.41 5.95 -9.26
N VAL A 70 -1.93 7.14 -8.98
CA VAL A 70 -2.45 8.06 -10.00
C VAL A 70 -1.77 9.40 -9.86
N ASN A 71 -1.52 10.04 -10.99
CA ASN A 71 -1.05 11.41 -11.03
C ASN A 71 -2.24 12.36 -10.85
N ARG A 72 -2.24 13.17 -9.78
CA ARG A 72 -3.33 14.10 -9.42
C ARG A 72 -3.55 15.22 -10.44
N LEU A 73 -2.53 15.57 -11.24
CA LEU A 73 -2.62 16.62 -12.26
C LEU A 73 -3.24 16.09 -13.55
N THR A 74 -2.87 14.87 -13.96
CA THR A 74 -3.26 14.32 -15.26
C THR A 74 -4.37 13.26 -15.17
N GLY A 75 -4.68 12.78 -13.96
CA GLY A 75 -5.61 11.67 -13.73
C GLY A 75 -5.12 10.31 -14.26
N LYS A 76 -3.89 10.22 -14.78
CA LYS A 76 -3.35 8.98 -15.35
C LYS A 76 -2.81 8.06 -14.26
N SER A 77 -3.10 6.77 -14.37
CA SER A 77 -2.45 5.74 -13.55
C SER A 77 -0.98 5.67 -13.94
N LEU A 78 -0.09 5.76 -12.96
CA LEU A 78 1.31 5.44 -13.16
C LEU A 78 1.42 3.92 -13.05
N LYS A 79 1.94 3.31 -14.11
CA LYS A 79 2.28 1.88 -14.15
C LYS A 79 3.71 1.69 -13.70
#